data_AF-A0A9X8VB20-F1
#
_entry.id   AF-A0A9X8VB20-F1
#
_cell.length_a   1.000
_cell.length_b   1.000
_cell.length_c   1.000
_cell.angle_alpha   90.00
_cell.angle_beta   90.00
_cell.angle_gamma   90.00
#
_symmetry.space_group_name_H-M   'P 1'
#
loop_
_entity.id
_entity.type
_entity.pdbx_description
1 polymer ?
#
loop_
_entity_poly.entity_id
_entity_poly.type
_entity_poly.pdbx_seq_one_letter_code
_entity_poly.pdbx_strand_id
1 'polypeptide(L)'
;SLFRDCIYELPLRYMIKNGFLVPPERLDMPIVQYDFSRLEARSNGLFSEADLNRELKRQNRVTPHIISQIVEYAEDRKGVMIFAATVEHAR
;
A
#
# COMPACT_ATOMS: atom_id res chain seq x y z
N SER A 1 -26.38 3.34 -7.12
CA SER A 1 -25.83 1.97 -7.18
C SER A 1 -26.42 1.29 -8.40
N LEU A 2 -25.60 0.56 -9.17
CA LEU A 2 -26.07 -0.23 -10.33
C LEU A 2 -26.91 -1.44 -9.90
N PHE A 3 -26.66 -1.99 -8.71
CA PHE A 3 -27.39 -3.12 -8.15
C PHE A 3 -28.32 -2.67 -7.02
N ARG A 4 -29.51 -3.28 -6.97
CA ARG A 4 -30.49 -3.04 -5.91
C ARG A 4 -30.08 -3.71 -4.60
N ASP A 5 -29.73 -5.00 -4.66
CA ASP A 5 -29.45 -5.83 -3.49
C ASP A 5 -28.15 -6.62 -3.66
N CYS A 6 -27.33 -6.68 -2.60
CA CYS A 6 -26.25 -7.65 -2.45
C CYS A 6 -26.79 -8.84 -1.64
N ILE A 7 -27.16 -9.92 -2.33
CA ILE A 7 -27.83 -11.07 -1.68
C ILE A 7 -26.86 -11.97 -0.90
N TYR A 8 -25.56 -11.87 -1.17
CA TYR A 8 -24.53 -12.64 -0.49
C TYR A 8 -23.14 -12.01 -0.72
N GLU A 9 -22.31 -12.03 0.32
CA GLU A 9 -20.89 -11.70 0.26
C GLU A 9 -20.12 -12.73 1.07
N LEU A 10 -19.04 -13.28 0.50
CA LEU A 10 -18.16 -14.22 1.20
C LEU A 10 -17.00 -13.45 1.86
N PRO A 11 -16.94 -13.36 3.20
CA PRO A 11 -15.97 -12.49 3.86
C PRO A 11 -14.54 -13.01 3.75
N LEU A 12 -13.57 -12.13 3.51
CA LEU A 12 -12.14 -12.49 3.48
C LEU A 12 -11.67 -13.17 4.77
N ARG A 13 -12.17 -12.70 5.93
CA ARG A 13 -11.89 -13.31 7.24
C ARG A 13 -12.32 -14.78 7.31
N TYR A 14 -13.47 -15.11 6.71
CA TYR A 14 -13.94 -16.50 6.66
C TYR A 14 -13.01 -17.35 5.79
N MET A 15 -12.58 -16.82 4.64
CA MET A 15 -11.66 -17.51 3.73
C MET A 15 -10.33 -17.84 4.40
N ILE A 16 -9.75 -16.89 5.14
CA ILE A 16 -8.52 -17.08 5.91
C ILE A 16 -8.73 -18.10 7.04
N LYS A 17 -9.79 -17.92 7.85
CA LYS A 17 -10.07 -18.77 9.02
C LYS A 17 -10.25 -20.24 8.64
N ASN A 18 -10.83 -20.52 7.48
CA ASN A 18 -11.09 -21.88 7.01
C ASN A 18 -10.03 -22.41 6.02
N GLY A 19 -8.91 -21.70 5.83
CA GLY A 19 -7.79 -22.17 5.02
C GLY A 19 -8.01 -22.13 3.50
N PHE A 20 -9.04 -21.41 3.02
CA PHE A 20 -9.24 -21.17 1.60
C PHE A 20 -8.26 -20.14 1.04
N LEU A 21 -7.70 -19.27 1.88
CA LEU A 21 -6.65 -18.31 1.55
C LEU A 21 -5.51 -18.39 2.57
N VAL A 22 -4.32 -17.99 2.13
CA VAL A 22 -3.13 -17.91 2.97
C VAL A 22 -3.35 -16.84 4.06
N PRO A 23 -3.05 -17.13 5.34
CA PRO A 23 -3.13 -16.14 6.40
C PRO A 23 -2.12 -15.01 6.15
N PRO A 24 -2.56 -13.74 6.24
CA PRO A 24 -1.65 -12.62 6.07
C PRO A 24 -0.75 -12.47 7.30
N GLU A 25 0.54 -12.24 7.05
CA GLU A 25 1.50 -11.86 8.09
C GLU A 25 1.85 -10.38 7.89
N ARG A 26 1.63 -9.56 8.92
CA ARG A 26 2.04 -8.15 8.92
C ARG A 26 3.36 -8.05 9.68
N LEU A 27 4.39 -7.60 8.99
CA LEU A 27 5.68 -7.32 9.59
C LEU A 27 5.68 -5.92 10.23
N ASP A 28 6.29 -5.80 11.41
CA ASP A 28 6.59 -4.52 12.03
C ASP A 28 7.87 -3.95 11.42
N MET A 29 7.71 -3.06 10.43
CA MET A 29 8.83 -2.45 9.70
C MET A 29 9.59 -1.41 10.57
N PRO A 30 10.93 -1.33 10.50
CA PRO A 30 11.71 -0.29 11.16
C PRO A 30 11.36 1.12 10.66
N ILE A 31 11.45 2.11 11.55
CA ILE A 31 10.90 3.49 11.58
C ILE A 31 10.89 4.33 10.29
N VAL A 32 11.69 3.99 9.26
CA VAL A 32 11.80 4.82 8.04
C VAL A 32 10.53 4.72 7.19
N GLN A 33 9.66 5.71 7.36
CA GLN A 33 8.36 5.80 6.71
C GLN A 33 8.18 7.16 6.05
N TYR A 34 7.34 7.21 5.02
CA TYR A 34 6.82 8.48 4.54
C TYR A 34 5.86 9.10 5.56
N ASP A 35 5.90 10.42 5.70
CA ASP A 35 4.90 11.19 6.42
C ASP A 35 3.93 11.86 5.44
N PHE A 36 2.75 11.29 5.27
CA PHE A 36 1.68 11.86 4.44
C PHE A 36 0.64 12.65 5.25
N SER A 37 0.87 12.89 6.55
CA SER A 37 -0.11 13.53 7.45
C SER A 37 -0.52 14.94 7.00
N ARG A 38 0.29 15.59 6.16
CA ARG A 38 0.07 16.94 5.62
C ARG A 38 -0.73 16.97 4.32
N LEU A 39 -1.08 15.82 3.75
CA LEU A 39 -1.88 15.77 2.53
C LEU A 39 -3.36 15.95 2.84
N GLU A 40 -4.01 16.80 2.06
CA GLU A 40 -5.45 16.98 2.14
C GLU A 40 -6.13 16.13 1.05
N ALA A 41 -7.10 15.33 1.48
CA ALA A 41 -7.96 14.61 0.55
C ALA A 41 -8.87 15.61 -0.18
N ARG A 42 -9.07 15.39 -1.48
CA ARG A 42 -10.07 16.14 -2.25
C ARG A 42 -11.48 15.76 -1.77
N SER A 43 -12.49 16.48 -2.25
CA SER A 43 -13.90 16.25 -1.91
C SER A 43 -14.40 14.82 -2.19
N ASN A 44 -13.73 14.07 -3.06
CA ASN A 44 -14.03 12.66 -3.36
C ASN A 44 -13.26 11.66 -2.47
N GLY A 45 -12.53 12.12 -1.45
CA GLY A 45 -11.73 11.29 -0.55
C GLY A 45 -10.39 10.82 -1.12
N LEU A 46 -10.05 11.19 -2.35
CA LEU A 46 -8.78 10.82 -2.99
C LEU A 46 -7.75 11.95 -2.89
N PHE A 47 -6.48 11.57 -2.83
CA PHE A 47 -5.37 12.53 -2.91
C PHE A 47 -5.06 12.90 -4.35
N SER A 48 -4.59 14.13 -4.54
CA SER A 48 -4.11 14.65 -5.80
C SER A 48 -2.76 14.01 -6.17
N GLU A 49 -2.63 13.50 -7.40
CA GLU A 49 -1.32 13.00 -7.90
C GLU A 49 -0.23 14.07 -7.81
N ALA A 50 -0.54 15.33 -8.12
CA ALA A 50 0.41 16.43 -8.02
C ALA A 50 0.87 16.69 -6.58
N ASP A 51 -0.02 16.54 -5.60
CA ASP A 51 0.32 16.75 -4.19
C ASP A 51 1.10 15.55 -3.63
N LEU A 52 0.74 14.33 -4.03
CA LEU A 52 1.53 13.13 -3.75
C LEU A 52 2.96 13.26 -4.28
N ASN A 53 3.14 13.63 -5.56
CA ASN A 53 4.47 13.80 -6.15
C ASN A 53 5.27 14.89 -5.44
N ARG A 54 4.62 16.00 -5.07
CA ARG A 54 5.27 17.10 -4.34
C ARG A 54 5.77 16.64 -2.98
N GLU A 55 4.97 15.88 -2.24
CA GLU A 55 5.32 15.40 -0.91
C GLU A 55 6.40 14.31 -0.96
N LEU A 56 6.29 13.37 -1.89
CA LEU A 56 7.33 12.37 -2.15
C LEU A 56 8.68 13.00 -2.51
N LYS A 57 8.68 14.06 -3.32
CA LYS A 57 9.92 14.80 -3.66
C LYS A 57 10.59 15.43 -2.44
N ARG A 58 9.81 15.94 -1.49
CA ARG A 58 10.34 16.49 -0.23
C ARG A 58 10.98 15.40 0.65
N GLN A 59 10.52 14.17 0.51
CA GLN A 59 10.95 13.01 1.29
C GLN A 59 11.79 12.04 0.44
N ASN A 60 12.42 12.51 -0.64
CA ASN A 60 13.11 11.64 -1.61
C ASN A 60 14.22 10.74 -1.03
N ARG A 61 14.82 11.14 0.11
CA ARG A 61 15.82 10.34 0.83
C ARG A 61 15.24 9.10 1.49
N VAL A 62 13.93 9.05 1.71
CA VAL A 62 13.23 7.91 2.35
C VAL A 62 13.12 6.74 1.37
N THR A 63 12.87 7.01 0.08
CA THR A 63 12.64 5.96 -0.95
C THR A 63 13.77 4.93 -1.03
N PRO A 64 15.07 5.32 -1.13
CA PRO A 64 16.16 4.33 -1.20
C PRO A 64 16.25 3.44 0.04
N HIS A 65 15.96 3.98 1.22
CA HIS A 65 15.96 3.19 2.46
C HIS A 65 14.84 2.16 2.49
N ILE A 66 13.63 2.54 2.07
CA ILE A 66 12.49 1.61 1.95
C ILE A 66 12.80 0.50 0.95
N ILE A 67 13.35 0.84 -0.22
CA ILE A 67 13.70 -0.16 -1.24
C ILE A 67 14.80 -1.10 -0.73
N SER A 68 15.82 -0.59 -0.03
CA SER A 68 16.87 -1.43 0.57
C SER A 68 16.28 -2.46 1.53
N GLN A 69 15.33 -2.07 2.39
CA GLN A 69 14.65 -2.99 3.29
C GLN A 69 13.80 -4.00 2.54
N ILE A 70 13.05 -3.58 1.52
CA ILE A 70 12.26 -4.49 0.68
C ILE A 70 13.14 -5.57 0.05
N VAL A 71 14.32 -5.20 -0.46
CA VAL A 71 15.27 -6.14 -1.06
C VAL A 71 15.77 -7.16 -0.03
N GLU A 72 16.11 -6.72 1.19
CA GLU A 72 16.52 -7.60 2.29
C GLU A 72 15.41 -8.59 2.67
N TYR A 73 14.17 -8.12 2.85
CA TYR A 73 13.02 -8.99 3.14
C TYR A 73 12.60 -9.89 1.97
N ALA A 74 13.10 -9.63 0.77
CA ALA A 74 12.76 -10.38 -0.42
C ALA A 74 13.69 -11.58 -0.69
N GLU A 75 14.83 -11.68 0.01
CA GLU A 75 15.87 -12.69 -0.26
C GLU A 75 15.34 -14.13 -0.26
N ASP A 76 14.36 -14.43 0.60
CA ASP A 76 13.74 -15.74 0.75
C ASP A 76 12.30 -15.80 0.17
N ARG A 77 11.92 -14.82 -0.66
CA ARG A 77 10.59 -14.72 -1.27
C ARG A 77 10.63 -15.07 -2.76
N LYS A 78 9.54 -15.65 -3.27
CA LYS A 78 9.42 -16.03 -4.69
C LYS A 78 8.97 -14.88 -5.61
N GLY A 79 8.42 -13.82 -5.03
CA GLY A 79 7.90 -12.68 -5.76
C GLY A 79 7.48 -11.57 -4.81
N VAL A 80 7.68 -10.34 -5.25
CA VAL A 80 7.37 -9.13 -4.48
C VAL A 80 6.53 -8.21 -5.36
N MET A 81 5.43 -7.71 -4.81
CA MET A 81 4.57 -6.73 -5.46
C MET A 81 4.69 -5.41 -4.67
N ILE A 82 5.08 -4.34 -5.36
CA ILE A 82 5.26 -3.00 -4.79
C ILE A 82 4.12 -2.10 -5.30
N PHE A 83 3.38 -1.50 -4.37
CA PHE A 83 2.34 -0.52 -4.67
C PHE A 83 2.90 0.90 -4.51
N ALA A 84 3.26 1.53 -5.62
CA ALA A 84 3.69 2.92 -5.65
C ALA A 84 2.49 3.88 -5.67
N ALA A 85 2.71 5.13 -5.26
CA ALA A 85 1.65 6.12 -5.08
C ALA A 85 1.22 6.84 -6.39
N THR A 86 2.12 6.96 -7.36
CA THR A 86 1.91 7.65 -8.64
C THR A 86 2.75 6.99 -9.74
N VAL A 87 2.50 7.35 -11.00
CA VAL A 87 3.34 6.86 -12.11
C VAL A 87 4.78 7.35 -11.98
N GLU A 88 4.99 8.59 -11.52
CA GLU A 88 6.34 9.13 -11.28
C GLU A 88 7.03 8.40 -10.14
N HIS A 89 6.33 8.08 -9.05
CA HIS A 89 6.89 7.32 -7.92
C HIS A 89 7.25 5.88 -8.30
N ALA A 90 6.52 5.28 -9.24
CA ALA A 90 6.76 3.93 -9.69
C ALA A 90 8.00 3.77 -10.59
N ARG A 91 8.48 4.86 -11.19
CA ARG A 91 9.62 4.87 -12.12
C ARG A 91 10.94 5.03 -11.38
#